data_AF-A0A435DNT8-F1
#
_entry.id   AF-A0A435DNT8-F1
#
_cell.length_a   1.000
_cell.length_b   1.000
_cell.length_c   1.000
_cell.angle_alpha   90.00
_cell.angle_beta   90.00
_cell.angle_gamma   90.00
#
_symmetry.space_group_name_H-M   'P 1'
#
loop_
_entity.id
_entity.type
_entity.pdbx_description
1 polymer ?
#
loop_
_entity_poly.entity_id
_entity_poly.type
_entity_poly.pdbx_seq_one_letter_code
_entity_poly.pdbx_strand_id
1 'polypeptide(L)'
;MSKKAKSRAAALAHLRSRDFAKGDPIPLPLTMASIFHTPGAEVGFDQYGRYDNPTWRAVEHALGHLEGAQCVAFPSGMGAISSVF
;
A
#
# COMPACT_ATOMS: atom_id res chain seq x y z
N MET A 1 -13.17 -16.47 -13.62
CA MET A 1 -12.31 -15.25 -13.57
C MET A 1 -12.09 -14.72 -14.99
N SER A 2 -12.23 -13.41 -15.20
CA SER A 2 -11.97 -12.74 -16.49
C SER A 2 -10.49 -12.84 -16.90
N LYS A 3 -10.20 -12.79 -18.22
CA LYS A 3 -8.83 -12.73 -18.77
C LYS A 3 -8.01 -11.60 -18.14
N LYS A 4 -8.65 -10.44 -17.88
CA LYS A 4 -8.02 -9.29 -17.22
C LYS A 4 -7.59 -9.62 -15.78
N ALA A 5 -8.46 -10.27 -15.00
CA ALA A 5 -8.16 -10.65 -13.62
C ALA A 5 -7.00 -11.64 -13.53
N LYS A 6 -6.94 -12.64 -14.42
CA LYS A 6 -5.81 -13.58 -14.49
C LYS A 6 -4.48 -12.87 -14.80
N SER A 7 -4.52 -11.90 -15.72
CA SER A 7 -3.33 -11.11 -16.06
C SER A 7 -2.82 -10.27 -14.88
N ARG A 8 -3.72 -9.66 -14.08
CA ARG A 8 -3.32 -8.91 -12.88
C ARG A 8 -2.74 -9.82 -11.80
N ALA A 9 -3.37 -10.97 -11.53
CA ALA A 9 -2.86 -11.96 -10.60
C ALA A 9 -1.46 -12.45 -10.98
N ALA A 10 -1.22 -12.75 -12.27
CA ALA A 10 0.09 -13.16 -12.75
C ALA A 10 1.16 -12.06 -12.59
N ALA A 11 0.79 -10.79 -12.75
CA ALA A 11 1.71 -9.67 -12.60
C ALA A 11 2.03 -9.32 -11.14
N LEU A 12 1.23 -9.75 -10.16
CA LEU A 12 1.34 -9.34 -8.76
C LEU A 12 2.74 -9.58 -8.17
N ALA A 13 3.33 -10.75 -8.42
CA ALA A 13 4.65 -11.13 -7.89
C ALA A 13 5.78 -10.17 -8.33
N HIS A 14 5.60 -9.49 -9.46
CA HIS A 14 6.55 -8.55 -10.04
C HIS A 14 6.03 -7.11 -10.01
N LEU A 15 4.94 -6.83 -9.29
CA LEU A 15 4.32 -5.52 -9.30
C LEU A 15 5.29 -4.45 -8.80
N ARG A 16 5.97 -4.72 -7.68
CA ARG A 16 6.92 -3.78 -7.05
C ARG A 16 8.22 -3.62 -7.83
N SER A 17 8.68 -4.65 -8.53
CA SER A 17 9.99 -4.60 -9.22
C SER A 17 10.02 -3.65 -10.41
N ARG A 18 8.88 -3.12 -10.84
CA ARG A 18 8.76 -2.15 -11.92
C ARG A 18 9.33 -0.77 -11.54
N ASP A 19 9.36 -0.48 -10.25
CA ASP A 19 9.68 0.84 -9.72
C ASP A 19 11.00 0.86 -8.93
N PHE A 20 11.82 -0.21 -9.02
CA PHE A 20 13.08 -0.29 -8.30
C PHE A 20 14.10 0.73 -8.79
N ALA A 21 14.67 1.48 -7.85
CA ALA A 21 15.90 2.23 -8.03
C ALA A 21 17.13 1.38 -7.69
N LYS A 22 18.31 1.79 -8.19
CA LYS A 22 19.57 1.13 -7.86
C LYS A 22 19.83 1.24 -6.35
N GLY A 23 19.99 0.09 -5.69
CA GLY A 23 20.22 0.00 -4.25
C GLY A 23 18.97 -0.30 -3.43
N ASP A 24 17.79 -0.36 -4.06
CA ASP A 24 16.57 -0.75 -3.37
C ASP A 24 16.62 -2.21 -2.90
N PRO A 25 16.05 -2.50 -1.72
CA PRO A 25 15.89 -3.87 -1.24
C PRO A 25 14.81 -4.60 -2.04
N ILE A 26 15.09 -5.86 -2.41
CA ILE A 26 14.15 -6.72 -3.13
C ILE A 26 12.88 -7.01 -2.33
N PRO A 27 12.93 -7.34 -1.02
CA PRO A 27 11.74 -7.35 -0.17
C PRO A 27 11.30 -5.94 0.18
N LEU A 28 9.99 -5.72 0.36
CA LEU A 28 9.47 -4.44 0.84
C LEU A 28 9.97 -4.21 2.28
N PRO A 29 10.65 -3.09 2.58
CA PRO A 29 11.03 -2.75 3.94
C PRO A 29 9.80 -2.51 4.82
N LEU A 30 9.85 -3.02 6.06
CA LEU A 30 8.81 -2.74 7.05
C LEU A 30 9.09 -1.40 7.71
N THR A 31 8.17 -0.46 7.57
CA THR A 31 8.24 0.83 8.26
C THR A 31 7.48 0.77 9.58
N MET A 32 8.18 0.31 10.63
CA MET A 32 7.66 0.17 11.99
C MET A 32 7.65 1.50 12.75
N ALA A 33 6.98 2.52 12.18
CA ALA A 33 6.87 3.86 12.77
C ALA A 33 5.40 4.29 12.85
N SER A 34 5.02 4.82 14.02
CA SER A 34 3.75 5.51 14.20
C SER A 34 3.87 7.01 13.98
N ILE A 35 5.02 7.61 14.30
CA ILE A 35 5.30 9.03 14.18
C ILE A 35 6.49 9.21 13.24
N PHE A 36 6.37 10.16 12.32
CA PHE A 36 7.43 10.52 11.39
C PHE A 36 7.99 11.90 11.74
N HIS A 37 9.25 12.13 11.38
CA HIS A 37 9.88 13.43 11.59
C HIS A 37 9.34 14.45 10.58
N THR A 38 8.64 15.46 11.07
CA THR A 38 7.89 16.42 10.26
C THR A 38 8.17 17.87 10.69
N PRO A 39 9.37 18.39 10.43
CA PRO A 39 9.70 19.77 10.77
C PRO A 39 8.94 20.74 9.86
N GLY A 40 8.02 21.55 10.43
CA GLY A 40 7.25 22.57 9.70
C GLY A 40 5.78 22.19 9.47
N ALA A 41 5.06 23.02 8.70
CA ALA A 41 3.63 22.86 8.40
C ALA A 41 3.35 22.23 7.02
N GLU A 42 4.36 21.61 6.42
CA GLU A 42 4.28 21.09 5.06
C GLU A 42 3.40 19.83 4.97
N VAL A 43 2.75 19.67 3.81
CA VAL A 43 1.87 18.55 3.47
C VAL A 43 2.49 17.72 2.35
N GLY A 44 2.17 16.42 2.28
CA GLY A 44 2.60 15.55 1.17
C GLY A 44 3.72 14.54 1.49
N PHE A 45 4.02 14.32 2.77
CA PHE A 45 4.91 13.25 3.26
C PHE A 45 4.24 12.43 4.36
N ASP A 46 4.85 11.30 4.73
CA ASP A 46 4.37 10.46 5.84
C ASP A 46 4.42 11.28 7.14
N GLN A 47 3.27 11.46 7.81
CA GLN A 47 3.17 12.25 9.06
C GLN A 47 2.92 11.37 10.28
N TYR A 48 1.87 10.54 10.20
CA TYR A 48 1.47 9.65 11.28
C TYR A 48 0.92 8.35 10.70
N GLY A 49 1.43 7.22 11.19
CA GLY A 49 1.21 5.87 10.65
C GLY A 49 -0.24 5.40 10.63
N ARG A 50 -1.16 6.12 11.29
CA ARG A 50 -2.61 5.90 11.19
C ARG A 50 -3.17 6.33 9.84
N TYR A 51 -2.65 7.43 9.27
CA TYR A 51 -3.16 8.04 8.05
C TYR A 51 -2.34 7.62 6.82
N ASP A 52 -1.02 7.52 6.98
CA ASP A 52 -0.12 7.14 5.91
C ASP A 52 1.10 6.39 6.47
N ASN A 53 1.49 5.31 5.82
CA ASN A 53 2.70 4.54 6.09
C ASN A 53 3.11 3.80 4.81
N PRO A 54 4.41 3.75 4.46
CA PRO A 54 4.88 3.05 3.28
C PRO A 54 4.45 1.58 3.20
N THR A 55 4.36 0.90 4.34
CA THR A 55 3.93 -0.51 4.43
C THR A 55 2.46 -0.65 4.05
N TRP A 56 1.59 0.25 4.54
CA TRP A 56 0.15 0.24 4.23
C TRP A 56 -0.09 0.55 2.76
N ARG A 57 0.54 1.60 2.23
CA ARG A 57 0.43 1.98 0.81
C ARG A 57 0.82 0.84 -0.13
N ALA A 58 1.85 0.05 0.22
CA ALA A 58 2.28 -1.07 -0.60
C ALA A 58 1.24 -2.21 -0.63
N VAL A 59 0.60 -2.52 0.52
CA VAL A 59 -0.48 -3.51 0.59
C VAL A 59 -1.71 -3.04 -0.17
N GLU A 60 -2.09 -1.78 0.00
CA GLU A 60 -3.22 -1.15 -0.70
C GLU A 60 -3.00 -1.12 -2.21
N HIS A 61 -1.78 -0.81 -2.67
CA HIS A 61 -1.42 -0.86 -4.09
C HIS A 61 -1.51 -2.29 -4.64
N ALA A 62 -1.03 -3.29 -3.91
CA ALA A 62 -1.10 -4.69 -4.31
C ALA A 62 -2.55 -5.20 -4.44
N LEU A 63 -3.40 -4.88 -3.45
CA LEU A 63 -4.83 -5.22 -3.47
C LEU A 63 -5.56 -4.44 -4.58
N GLY A 64 -5.25 -3.16 -4.74
CA GLY A 64 -5.85 -2.32 -5.77
C GLY A 64 -5.51 -2.79 -7.18
N HIS A 65 -4.28 -3.29 -7.40
CA HIS A 65 -3.91 -3.95 -8.64
C HIS A 65 -4.69 -5.25 -8.87
N LEU A 66 -4.92 -6.06 -7.83
CA LEU A 66 -5.72 -7.29 -7.97
C LEU A 66 -7.17 -7.00 -8.36
N GLU A 67 -7.82 -6.09 -7.64
CA GLU A 67 -9.23 -5.75 -7.86
C GLU A 67 -9.44 -4.84 -9.09
N GLY A 68 -8.43 -4.05 -9.45
CA GLY A 68 -8.56 -3.00 -10.45
C GLY A 68 -9.32 -1.79 -9.94
N ALA A 69 -9.16 -1.46 -8.66
CA ALA A 69 -9.83 -0.37 -7.95
C ALA A 69 -8.90 0.22 -6.88
N GLN A 70 -9.25 1.37 -6.30
CA GLN A 70 -8.55 1.88 -5.12
C GLN A 70 -8.87 1.01 -3.90
N CYS A 71 -7.91 0.86 -2.98
CA CYS A 71 -8.07 0.06 -1.77
C CYS A 71 -7.54 0.83 -0.55
N VAL A 72 -8.15 0.54 0.61
CA VAL A 72 -7.74 1.05 1.93
C VAL A 72 -7.68 -0.14 2.89
N ALA A 73 -6.60 -0.26 3.65
CA ALA A 73 -6.40 -1.35 4.60
C ALA A 73 -7.00 -1.03 5.99
N PHE A 74 -7.60 -2.03 6.62
CA PHE A 74 -8.17 -1.94 7.96
C PHE A 74 -7.58 -3.02 8.87
N PRO A 75 -7.53 -2.80 10.21
CA PRO A 75 -6.99 -3.79 11.15
C PRO A 75 -7.84 -5.06 11.27
N SER A 76 -9.05 -5.06 10.71
CA SER A 76 -9.91 -6.25 10.62
C SER A 76 -10.95 -6.10 9.51
N GLY A 77 -11.54 -7.23 9.09
CA GLY A 77 -12.68 -7.22 8.17
C GLY A 77 -13.90 -6.48 8.73
N MET A 78 -14.14 -6.56 10.04
CA MET A 78 -15.21 -5.78 10.68
C MET A 78 -14.92 -4.28 10.64
N GLY A 79 -13.66 -3.87 10.82
CA GLY A 79 -13.24 -2.47 10.68
C GLY A 79 -13.47 -1.94 9.27
N ALA A 80 -13.20 -2.76 8.24
CA ALA A 80 -13.51 -2.42 6.87
C ALA A 80 -15.03 -2.24 6.67
N ILE A 81 -15.85 -3.22 7.08
CA ILE A 81 -17.31 -3.16 6.92
C ILE A 81 -17.92 -1.96 7.66
N SER A 82 -17.48 -1.68 8.89
CA SER A 82 -18.02 -0.56 9.68
C SER A 82 -17.64 0.82 9.15
N SER A 83 -16.57 0.94 8.35
CA SER A 83 -16.10 2.22 7.81
C SER A 83 -16.83 2.70 6.56
N VAL A 84 -17.66 1.83 5.96
CA VAL A 84 -18.36 2.10 4.69
C VAL A 84 -19.65 2.90 4.90
N PHE A 85 -20.14 2.97 6.14
CA PHE A 85 -21.39 3.64 6.53
C PHE A 85 -21.11 4.94 7.28
#